data_AF-A0A1I5SXH7-F1
#
_entry.id   AF-A0A1I5SXH7-F1
#
_cell.length_a   1.000
_cell.length_b   1.000
_cell.length_c   1.000
_cell.angle_alpha   90.00
_cell.angle_beta   90.00
_cell.angle_gamma   90.00
#
_symmetry.space_group_name_H-M   'P 1'
#
loop_
_entity.id
_entity.type
_entity.pdbx_description
1 polymer ?
#
loop_
_entity_poly.entity_id
_entity_poly.type
_entity_poly.pdbx_seq_one_letter_code
_entity_poly.pdbx_strand_id
1 'polypeptide(L)'
;MTTDHSSLSRELCLHTLAQHVREDRPRLFAIYGLHHGRPLDVVCGWGMEWEPEYGGAIFYDPENRTIWRADSAQRLLVSQQRIAEARLVRFDNGTMET
;
A
#
# COMPACT_ATOMS: atom_id res chain seq x y z
N MET A 1 -43.73 18.63 -4.18
CA MET A 1 -42.35 18.37 -3.72
C MET A 1 -42.23 16.87 -3.51
N THR A 2 -41.87 16.13 -4.56
CA THR A 2 -41.57 14.69 -4.48
C THR A 2 -40.11 14.56 -4.08
N THR A 3 -39.86 14.17 -2.84
CA THR A 3 -38.53 13.80 -2.37
C THR A 3 -37.99 12.69 -3.27
N ASP A 4 -36.88 12.95 -3.94
CA ASP A 4 -36.27 12.03 -4.89
C ASP A 4 -35.65 10.84 -4.13
N HIS A 5 -36.45 9.80 -3.91
CA HIS A 5 -36.03 8.55 -3.25
C HIS A 5 -34.79 7.91 -3.92
N SER A 6 -34.53 8.18 -5.20
CA SER A 6 -33.33 7.72 -5.92
C SER A 6 -32.06 8.38 -5.38
N SER A 7 -32.08 9.70 -5.16
CA SER A 7 -30.94 10.42 -4.59
C SER A 7 -30.58 9.97 -3.17
N LEU A 8 -31.59 9.75 -2.31
CA LEU A 8 -31.42 9.29 -0.93
C LEU A 8 -30.83 7.87 -0.86
N SER A 9 -31.26 6.97 -1.75
CA SER A 9 -30.71 5.61 -1.83
C SER A 9 -29.26 5.59 -2.33
N ARG A 10 -28.89 6.49 -3.25
CA ARG A 10 -27.51 6.65 -3.72
C ARG A 10 -26.59 7.16 -2.61
N GLU A 11 -27.02 8.18 -1.86
CA GLU A 11 -26.24 8.73 -0.75
C GLU A 11 -26.02 7.71 0.35
N LEU A 12 -27.05 6.94 0.70
CA LEU A 12 -26.94 5.84 1.66
C LEU A 12 -25.93 4.78 1.17
N CYS A 13 -25.98 4.42 -0.12
CA CYS A 13 -25.02 3.48 -0.71
C CYS A 13 -23.58 4.00 -0.61
N LEU A 14 -23.34 5.26 -0.97
CA LEU A 14 -22.01 5.88 -0.86
C LEU A 14 -21.53 5.95 0.60
N HIS A 15 -22.43 6.24 1.54
CA HIS A 15 -22.11 6.25 2.97
C HIS A 15 -21.66 4.86 3.45
N THR A 16 -22.41 3.83 3.10
CA THR A 16 -22.06 2.43 3.41
C THR A 16 -20.72 2.05 2.79
N LEU A 17 -20.49 2.36 1.52
CA LEU A 17 -19.20 2.09 0.85
C LEU A 17 -18.04 2.81 1.53
N ALA A 18 -18.23 4.08 1.94
CA ALA A 18 -17.20 4.84 2.63
C ALA A 18 -16.83 4.22 3.99
N GLN A 19 -17.76 3.55 4.67
CA GLN A 19 -17.44 2.80 5.89
C GLN A 19 -16.57 1.59 5.58
N HIS A 20 -16.97 0.77 4.60
CA HIS A 20 -16.21 -0.43 4.21
C HIS A 20 -14.77 -0.08 3.78
N VAL A 21 -14.58 0.99 3.00
CA VAL A 21 -13.23 1.43 2.57
C VAL A 21 -12.33 1.83 3.74
N ARG A 22 -12.90 2.33 4.85
CA ARG A 22 -12.11 2.67 6.06
C ARG A 22 -11.74 1.43 6.85
N GLU A 23 -12.62 0.43 6.87
CA GLU A 23 -12.40 -0.85 7.53
C GLU A 23 -11.36 -1.69 6.76
N ASP A 24 -11.53 -1.82 5.44
CA ASP A 24 -10.66 -2.58 4.52
C ASP A 24 -9.43 -1.79 4.02
N ARG A 25 -9.05 -0.73 4.74
CA ARG A 25 -7.94 0.13 4.32
C ARG A 25 -6.63 -0.67 4.25
N PRO A 26 -5.78 -0.44 3.23
CA PRO A 26 -4.49 -1.10 3.16
C PRO A 26 -3.57 -0.65 4.29
N ARG A 27 -2.66 -1.53 4.69
CA ARG A 27 -1.47 -1.17 5.45
C ARG A 27 -0.48 -0.49 4.52
N LEU A 28 -0.02 0.70 4.89
CA LEU A 28 1.04 1.36 4.14
C LEU A 28 2.39 0.77 4.54
N PHE A 29 3.31 0.70 3.60
CA PHE A 29 4.70 0.31 3.87
C PHE A 29 5.67 1.07 2.95
N ALA A 30 6.96 1.00 3.26
CA ALA A 30 8.03 1.40 2.37
C ALA A 30 9.13 0.32 2.32
N ILE A 31 9.74 0.15 1.15
CA ILE A 31 10.94 -0.65 0.99
C ILE A 31 12.07 0.31 0.63
N TYR A 32 13.17 0.22 1.39
CA TYR A 32 14.34 1.04 1.18
C TYR A 32 15.64 0.24 1.36
N GLY A 33 16.74 0.64 0.72
CA GLY A 33 18.03 -0.03 0.86
C GLY A 33 19.09 0.50 -0.09
N LEU A 34 20.27 -0.12 -0.07
CA LEU A 34 21.42 0.22 -0.92
C LEU A 34 21.72 -0.93 -1.89
N HIS A 35 22.00 -0.63 -3.15
CA HIS A 35 22.30 -1.64 -4.17
C HIS A 35 23.61 -2.39 -3.91
N HIS A 36 23.58 -3.72 -4.13
CA HIS A 36 24.77 -4.58 -4.07
C HIS A 36 25.72 -4.24 -5.24
N GLY A 37 26.74 -3.42 -5.00
CA GLY A 37 27.77 -3.11 -6.01
C GLY A 37 27.69 -1.73 -6.63
N ARG A 38 26.76 -0.88 -6.18
CA ARG A 38 26.72 0.55 -6.54
C ARG A 38 26.60 1.38 -5.27
N PRO A 39 27.72 1.83 -4.68
CA PRO A 39 27.80 2.31 -3.29
C PRO A 39 26.92 3.51 -2.90
N LEU A 40 26.13 4.08 -3.81
CA LEU A 40 25.24 5.22 -3.57
C LEU A 40 23.88 5.08 -4.28
N ASP A 41 23.66 4.00 -5.05
CA ASP A 41 22.36 3.76 -5.68
C ASP A 41 21.42 3.16 -4.63
N VAL A 42 20.21 3.70 -4.55
CA VAL A 42 19.23 3.32 -3.53
C VAL A 42 18.08 2.54 -4.17
N VAL A 43 17.45 1.67 -3.39
CA VAL A 43 16.06 1.31 -3.60
C VAL A 43 15.28 2.12 -2.58
N CYS A 44 14.25 2.87 -2.99
CA CYS A 44 13.38 3.59 -2.06
C CYS A 44 12.01 3.80 -2.69
N GLY A 45 10.98 3.19 -2.14
CA GLY A 45 9.63 3.34 -2.65
C GLY A 45 8.57 3.03 -1.60
N TRP A 46 7.31 3.24 -1.98
CA TRP A 46 6.16 3.11 -1.10
C TRP A 46 5.18 2.08 -1.62
N GLY A 47 4.43 1.46 -0.72
CA GLY A 47 3.48 0.43 -1.06
C GLY A 47 2.26 0.39 -0.17
N MET A 48 1.28 -0.36 -0.65
CA MET A 48 0.02 -0.66 0.02
C MET A 48 -0.12 -2.18 0.07
N GLU A 49 -0.48 -2.73 1.23
CA GLU A 49 -0.76 -4.14 1.42
C GLU A 49 -2.15 -4.35 2.02
N TRP A 50 -2.98 -5.10 1.31
CA TRP A 50 -4.26 -5.65 1.76
C TRP A 50 -4.06 -7.08 2.27
N GLU A 51 -5.10 -7.69 2.84
CA GLU A 51 -5.07 -9.12 3.05
C GLU A 51 -4.90 -9.87 1.71
N PRO A 52 -4.22 -11.03 1.70
CA PRO A 52 -3.88 -11.74 0.47
C PRO A 52 -5.08 -12.05 -0.44
N GLU A 53 -6.24 -12.33 0.16
CA GLU A 53 -7.49 -12.62 -0.55
C GLU A 53 -8.13 -11.40 -1.24
N TYR A 54 -7.72 -10.18 -0.88
CA TYR A 54 -8.30 -8.92 -1.40
C TYR A 54 -7.36 -8.12 -2.33
N GLY A 55 -6.12 -8.57 -2.53
CA GLY A 55 -5.23 -7.91 -3.49
C GLY A 55 -3.74 -7.97 -3.18
N GLY A 56 -3.35 -8.52 -2.03
CA GLY A 56 -1.93 -8.66 -1.65
C GLY A 56 -1.24 -7.30 -1.50
N ALA A 57 -0.06 -7.15 -2.09
CA ALA A 57 0.74 -5.93 -1.98
C ALA A 57 1.14 -5.34 -3.34
N ILE A 58 1.16 -4.01 -3.38
CA ILE A 58 1.74 -3.22 -4.46
C ILE A 58 2.88 -2.37 -3.92
N PHE A 59 3.94 -2.21 -4.69
CA PHE A 59 5.08 -1.34 -4.38
C PHE A 59 5.40 -0.49 -5.59
N TYR A 60 5.50 0.82 -5.38
CA TYR A 60 5.90 1.79 -6.39
C TYR A 60 7.33 2.26 -6.12
N ASP A 61 8.18 2.03 -7.12
CA ASP A 61 9.53 2.57 -7.20
C ASP A 61 9.49 3.88 -8.03
N PRO A 62 9.67 5.05 -7.39
CA PRO A 62 9.65 6.35 -8.04
C PRO A 62 10.85 6.58 -8.98
N GLU A 63 12.01 6.02 -8.67
CA GLU A 63 13.24 6.23 -9.44
C GLU A 63 13.12 5.57 -10.81
N ASN A 64 12.69 4.31 -10.83
CA ASN A 64 12.48 3.55 -12.06
C ASN A 64 11.05 3.68 -12.61
N ARG A 65 10.19 4.47 -11.95
CA ARG A 65 8.76 4.64 -12.28
C ARG A 65 8.02 3.31 -12.50
N THR A 66 8.33 2.31 -11.68
CA THR A 66 7.86 0.94 -11.86
C THR A 66 6.95 0.51 -10.72
N ILE A 67 5.92 -0.27 -11.03
CA ILE A 67 5.03 -0.88 -10.04
C ILE A 67 5.28 -2.38 -9.98
N TRP A 68 5.51 -2.88 -8.78
CA TRP A 68 5.67 -4.30 -8.48
C TRP A 68 4.45 -4.79 -7.70
N ARG A 69 4.06 -6.06 -7.93
CA ARG A 69 2.95 -6.71 -7.24
C ARG A 69 3.39 -8.06 -6.69
N ALA A 70 2.88 -8.44 -5.53
CA ALA A 70 3.02 -9.78 -4.96
C ALA A 70 1.92 -10.05 -3.94
N ASP A 71 1.85 -11.26 -3.40
CA ASP A 71 0.82 -11.60 -2.39
C ASP A 71 1.04 -10.87 -1.05
N SER A 72 2.24 -10.33 -0.79
CA SER A 72 2.56 -9.57 0.42
C SER A 72 3.75 -8.64 0.23
N ALA A 73 3.87 -7.63 1.09
CA ALA A 73 5.00 -6.73 1.18
C ALA A 73 6.28 -7.49 1.51
N GLN A 74 6.18 -8.59 2.26
CA GLN A 74 7.32 -9.47 2.54
C GLN A 74 7.85 -10.14 1.26
N ARG A 75 6.97 -10.58 0.36
CA ARG A 75 7.39 -11.15 -0.94
C ARG A 75 8.04 -10.09 -1.83
N LEU A 76 7.54 -8.84 -1.79
CA LEU A 76 8.17 -7.72 -2.48
C LEU A 76 9.56 -7.43 -1.91
N LEU A 77 9.71 -7.40 -0.58
CA LEU A 77 11.01 -7.25 0.09
C LEU A 77 12.00 -8.33 -0.37
N VAL A 78 11.61 -9.61 -0.36
CA VAL A 78 12.47 -10.72 -0.80
C VAL A 78 12.92 -10.53 -2.25
N SER A 79 12.09 -9.95 -3.12
CA SER A 79 12.49 -9.61 -4.49
C SER A 79 13.54 -8.50 -4.53
N GLN A 80 13.35 -7.43 -3.76
CA GLN A 80 14.30 -6.30 -3.71
C GLN A 80 15.63 -6.69 -3.04
N GLN A 81 15.60 -7.64 -2.10
CA GLN A 81 16.81 -8.18 -1.45
C GLN A 81 17.74 -8.93 -2.41
N ARG A 82 17.28 -9.27 -3.62
CA ARG A 82 18.15 -9.86 -4.66
C ARG A 82 19.16 -8.85 -5.22
N ILE A 83 18.83 -7.56 -5.18
CA ILE A 83 19.60 -6.50 -5.84
C ILE A 83 20.11 -5.41 -4.88
N ALA A 84 19.60 -5.40 -3.65
CA ALA A 84 19.94 -4.40 -2.64
C ALA A 84 19.87 -4.98 -1.22
N GLU A 85 20.51 -4.31 -0.26
CA GLU A 85 20.34 -4.55 1.19
C GLU A 85 18.99 -3.98 1.66
N ALA A 86 17.92 -4.44 1.04
CA ALA A 86 16.58 -3.88 1.20
C ALA A 86 15.98 -4.25 2.56
N ARG A 87 15.25 -3.28 3.13
CA ARG A 87 14.52 -3.35 4.39
C ARG A 87 13.09 -2.89 4.17
N LEU A 88 12.18 -3.41 4.99
CA LEU A 88 10.76 -3.07 5.00
C LEU A 88 10.44 -2.28 6.27
N VAL A 89 9.72 -1.17 6.13
CA VAL A 89 9.05 -0.48 7.24
C VAL A 89 7.56 -0.47 6.98
N ARG A 90 6.78 -0.82 8.00
CA ARG A 90 5.32 -0.78 7.97
C ARG A 90 4.86 0.43 8.76
N PHE A 91 3.87 1.14 8.22
CA PHE A 91 3.23 2.24 8.93
C PHE A 91 1.98 1.65 9.59
N ASP A 92 2.16 1.09 10.78
CA ASP A 92 1.03 0.63 11.57
C ASP A 92 0.17 1.84 11.92
N ASN A 93 -1.13 1.66 11.79
CA ASN A 93 -2.06 2.75 11.92
C ASN A 93 -2.31 3.06 13.40
N GLY A 94 -1.51 3.98 13.94
CA GLY A 94 -1.87 4.72 15.14
C GLY A 94 -1.09 4.36 16.41
N THR A 95 0.23 4.55 16.39
CA THR A 95 0.89 5.13 17.56
C THR A 95 2.05 6.01 17.09
N MET A 96 1.83 7.33 17.09
CA MET A 96 2.94 8.21 17.45
C MET A 96 3.11 8.04 18.96
N GLU A 97 4.04 7.20 19.37
CA GLU A 97 4.60 7.36 20.72
C GLU A 97 5.52 8.60 20.65
N THR A 98 5.04 9.68 21.27
CA THR A 98 5.87 10.83 21.71
C THR A 98 6.80 10.41 22.83
#